data_AF-A0A1I0U549-F1
#
_entry.id   AF-A0A1I0U549-F1
#
_cell.length_a   1.000
_cell.length_b   1.000
_cell.length_c   1.000
_cell.angle_alpha   90.00
_cell.angle_beta   90.00
_cell.angle_gamma   90.00
#
_symmetry.space_group_name_H-M   'P 1'
#
loop_
_entity.id
_entity.type
_entity.pdbx_description
1 polymer ?
#
loop_
_entity_poly.entity_id
_entity_poly.type
_entity_poly.pdbx_seq_one_letter_code
_entity_poly.pdbx_strand_id
1 'polypeptide(L)' 'MSTKILIDTNIYAAHEMGYPDAVEFIEQLIEDEAEIIMTTLIEMEIMSHFEI' A
#
# COMPACT_ATOMS: atom_id res chain seq x y z
N MET A 1 13.76 13.93 -8.86
CA MET A 1 12.62 14.08 -7.93
C MET A 1 12.10 12.68 -7.67
N SER A 2 11.95 12.25 -6.41
CA SER A 2 11.30 10.98 -6.13
C SER A 2 9.80 11.11 -6.41
N THR A 3 9.22 10.08 -7.03
CA THR A 3 7.79 10.02 -7.33
C THR A 3 7.03 9.77 -6.02
N LYS A 4 6.05 10.62 -5.74
CA LYS A 4 5.18 10.49 -4.56
C LYS A 4 3.92 9.73 -4.93
N ILE A 5 3.59 8.68 -4.18
CA ILE A 5 2.48 7.78 -4.49
C ILE A 5 1.60 7.61 -3.27
N LEU A 6 0.30 7.77 -3.45
CA LEU A 6 -0.72 7.40 -2.48
C LEU A 6 -1.31 6.06 -2.90
N ILE A 7 -1.28 5.07 -2.01
CA ILE A 7 -1.78 3.72 -2.27
C ILE A 7 -3.13 3.56 -1.55
N ASP A 8 -4.14 3.10 -2.26
CA ASP A 8 -5.46 2.81 -1.69
C ASP A 8 -5.39 1.65 -0.69
N THR A 9 -6.25 1.67 0.33
CA THR A 9 -6.28 0.62 1.36
C THR A 9 -6.60 -0.76 0.82
N ASN A 10 -7.35 -0.86 -0.27
CA ASN A 10 -7.61 -2.15 -0.91
C ASN A 10 -6.35 -2.80 -1.49
N ILE A 11 -5.36 -2.02 -1.95
CA ILE A 11 -4.09 -2.53 -2.48
C ILE A 11 -3.21 -3.02 -1.35
N TYR A 12 -3.16 -2.29 -0.22
CA TYR A 12 -2.48 -2.77 0.98
C TYR A 12 -3.09 -4.07 1.50
N ALA A 13 -4.41 -4.16 1.60
CA ALA A 13 -5.07 -5.40 2.00
C ALA A 13 -4.78 -6.55 1.03
N ALA A 14 -4.80 -6.29 -0.28
CA ALA A 14 -4.49 -7.29 -1.30
C ALA A 14 -3.03 -7.77 -1.21
N HIS A 15 -2.08 -6.87 -0.94
CA HIS A 15 -0.68 -7.23 -0.68
C HIS A 15 -0.55 -8.16 0.53
N GLU A 16 -1.16 -7.81 1.67
CA GLU A 16 -1.13 -8.62 2.89
C GLU A 16 -1.78 -10.00 2.70
N MET A 17 -2.80 -10.08 1.85
CA MET A 17 -3.45 -11.35 1.47
C MET A 17 -2.65 -12.17 0.44
N GLY A 18 -1.54 -11.64 -0.08
CA GLY A 18 -0.66 -12.32 -1.04
C GLY A 18 -1.20 -12.37 -2.46
N TYR A 19 -2.05 -11.42 -2.87
CA TYR A 19 -2.49 -11.34 -4.27
C TYR A 19 -1.30 -10.95 -5.16
N PRO A 20 -0.95 -11.76 -6.19
CA PRO A 20 0.29 -11.59 -6.94
C PRO A 20 0.47 -10.19 -7.54
N ASP A 21 -0.58 -9.62 -8.13
CA ASP A 21 -0.51 -8.31 -8.79
C ASP A 21 -0.24 -7.17 -7.80
N ALA A 22 -0.77 -7.27 -6.56
CA ALA A 22 -0.56 -6.27 -5.52
C ALA A 22 0.84 -6.38 -4.91
N VAL A 23 1.34 -7.61 -4.76
CA VAL A 23 2.72 -7.88 -4.31
C VAL A 23 3.71 -7.32 -5.33
N GLU A 24 3.59 -7.69 -6.60
CA GLU A 24 4.47 -7.20 -7.66
C GLU A 24 4.44 -5.67 -7.77
N PHE A 25 3.25 -5.07 -7.69
CA PHE A 25 3.11 -3.62 -7.73
C PHE A 25 3.87 -2.92 -6.59
N ILE A 26 3.69 -3.36 -5.34
CA ILE A 26 4.37 -2.75 -4.19
C ILE A 26 5.89 -2.98 -4.24
N GLU A 27 6.33 -4.17 -4.66
CA GLU A 27 7.76 -4.47 -4.86
C GLU A 27 8.39 -3.52 -5.89
N GLN A 28 7.73 -3.29 -7.03
CA GLN A 28 8.19 -2.33 -8.04
C GLN A 28 8.32 -0.90 -7.49
N LEU A 29 7.36 -0.45 -6.67
CA LEU A 29 7.44 0.87 -6.05
C LEU A 29 8.63 1.02 -5.10
N ILE A 30 8.98 -0.06 -4.39
CA ILE A 30 10.14 -0.10 -3.50
C ILE A 30 11.44 -0.06 -4.32
N GLU A 31 11.52 -0.85 -5.40
CA GLU A 31 12.67 -0.85 -6.32
C GLU A 31 12.90 0.50 -6.99
N ASP A 32 11.81 1.20 -7.33
CA ASP A 32 11.84 2.54 -7.93
C ASP A 32 12.15 3.68 -6.94
N GLU A 33 12.41 3.36 -5.67
CA GLU A 33 12.62 4.33 -4.58
C GLU A 33 11.50 5.39 -4.50
N ALA A 34 10.26 4.94 -4.74
CA ALA A 34 9.08 5.80 -4.66
C ALA A 34 8.80 6.21 -3.21
N GLU A 35 8.43 7.48 -3.01
CA GLU A 35 7.98 7.96 -1.71
C GLU A 35 6.51 7.60 -1.53
N ILE A 36 6.26 6.51 -0.79
CA ILE A 36 4.91 6.07 -0.46
C ILE A 36 4.35 6.96 0.65
N ILE A 37 3.25 7.65 0.34
CA ILE A 37 2.51 8.50 1.26
C ILE A 37 1.46 7.66 1.98
N MET A 38 1.53 7.67 3.30
CA MET A 38 0.50 7.14 4.18
C MET A 38 -0.26 8.32 4.81
N THR A 39 -1.58 8.34 4.68
CA THR A 39 -2.42 9.36 5.32
C THR A 39 -3.16 8.78 6.50
N THR A 40 -3.55 9.63 7.46
CA THR A 40 -4.30 9.19 8.64
C THR A 40 -5.59 8.44 8.31
N LEU A 41 -6.27 8.79 7.20
CA LEU A 41 -7.49 8.09 6.78
C LEU A 41 -7.19 6.65 6.33
N ILE A 42 -6.12 6.46 5.55
CA ILE A 42 -5.67 5.15 5.08
C ILE A 42 -5.20 4.29 6.26
N GLU A 43 -4.48 4.88 7.22
CA GLU A 43 -4.07 4.17 8.45
C GLU A 43 -5.29 3.66 9.24
N MET A 44 -6.30 4.52 9.43
CA MET A 44 -7.54 4.14 10.12
C MET A 44 -8.29 3.02 9.42
N GLU A 45 -8.38 3.07 8.08
CA GLU A 45 -9.02 2.04 7.28
C GLU A 45 -8.28 0.70 7.34
N ILE A 46 -6.94 0.71 7.27
CA ILE A 46 -6.10 -0.48 7.46
C ILE A 46 -6.34 -1.09 8.84
N MET A 47 -6.26 -0.28 9.90
CA MET A 47 -6.51 -0.74 11.27
C MET A 47 -7.91 -1.36 11.41
N SER A 48 -8.93 -0.70 10.86
CA SER A 48 -10.31 -1.22 10.86
C SER A 48 -10.47 -2.51 10.07
N HIS A 49 -9.67 -2.74 9.02
CA HIS A 49 -9.74 -3.94 8.20
C HIS A 49 -9.25 -5.19 8.96
N PHE A 50 -8.23 -5.02 9.82
CA PHE A 50 -7.59 -6.12 10.55
C PHE A 50 -8.18 -6.38 11.96
N GLU A 51 -9.05 -5.50 12.48
CA GLU A 51 -9.75 -5.69 13.77
C GLU A 51 -11.00 -6.61 13.68
N ILE A 52 -10.94 -7.70 12.92
CA ILE A 52 -12.01 -8.74 12.90
C ILE A 52 -11.65 -9.91 13.80
#